data_AF-U1QQ38-F1
#
_entry.id   AF-U1QQ38-F1
#
_cell.length_a   1.000
_cell.length_b   1.000
_cell.length_c   1.000
_cell.angle_alpha   90.00
_cell.angle_beta   90.00
_cell.angle_gamma   90.00
#
_symmetry.space_group_name_H-M   'P 1'
#
loop_
_entity.id
_entity.type
_entity.pdbx_description
1 polymer ?
#
loop_
_entity_poly.entity_id
_entity_poly.type
_entity_poly.pdbx_seq_one_letter_code
_entity_poly.pdbx_strand_id
1 'polypeptide(L)'
;IADRRVEKEQLIDKAVDRAGYKSIGPWTVGVTYGRCSQNEVADALQAAGADAAVIVKPSGSASIRGGENFESAHLVARQVSGGGHPKAAGCKPDIYDDMMDYAYHWTTEGESAKRVILQAFRRVAEELADAGSNDEQQATEADADSDDGDDR
;
A
#
# COMPACT_ATOMS: atom_id res chain seq x y z
N ILE A 1 11.26 24.73 -21.51
CA ILE A 1 10.06 23.90 -21.18
C ILE A 1 10.25 22.46 -21.62
N ALA A 2 10.81 22.22 -22.82
CA ALA A 2 11.15 20.88 -23.29
C ALA A 2 12.07 20.10 -22.31
N ASP A 3 13.19 20.70 -21.88
CA ASP A 3 14.17 20.01 -21.03
C ASP A 3 13.60 19.49 -19.70
N ARG A 4 12.75 20.29 -19.04
CA ARG A 4 12.06 19.88 -17.79
C ARG A 4 11.07 18.73 -18.01
N ARG A 5 10.50 18.59 -19.21
CA ARG A 5 9.61 17.47 -19.54
C ARG A 5 10.41 16.18 -19.75
N VAL A 6 11.49 16.27 -20.51
CA VAL A 6 12.42 15.15 -20.74
C VAL A 6 12.99 14.65 -19.41
N GLU A 7 13.41 15.55 -18.52
CA GLU A 7 13.91 15.16 -17.19
C GLU A 7 12.82 14.46 -16.35
N LYS A 8 11.58 14.97 -16.37
CA LYS A 8 10.45 14.34 -15.68
C LYS A 8 10.17 12.94 -16.20
N GLU A 9 10.11 12.77 -17.53
CA GLU A 9 9.86 11.48 -18.19
C GLU A 9 10.95 10.47 -17.82
N GLN A 10 12.22 10.86 -17.90
CA GLN A 10 13.35 10.00 -17.49
C GLN A 10 13.27 9.57 -16.02
N LEU A 11 12.81 10.43 -15.12
CA LEU A 11 12.63 10.09 -13.71
C LEU A 11 11.45 9.14 -13.48
N ILE A 12 10.40 9.23 -14.31
CA ILE A 12 9.28 8.30 -14.30
C ILE A 12 9.75 6.94 -14.80
N ASP A 13 10.36 6.86 -15.98
CA ASP A 13 10.83 5.62 -16.60
C ASP A 13 11.78 4.87 -15.66
N LYS A 14 12.78 5.57 -15.11
CA LYS A 14 13.71 4.98 -14.13
C LYS A 14 13.02 4.42 -12.89
N ALA A 15 11.94 5.05 -12.43
CA ALA A 15 11.18 4.59 -11.27
C ALA A 15 10.26 3.40 -11.62
N VAL A 16 9.74 3.35 -12.84
CA VAL A 16 8.94 2.22 -13.32
C VAL A 16 9.83 1.00 -13.56
N ASP A 17 10.97 1.18 -14.25
CA ASP A 17 11.91 0.10 -14.60
C ASP A 17 12.46 -0.65 -13.39
N ARG A 18 12.69 0.06 -12.27
CA ARG A 18 13.20 -0.54 -11.03
C ARG A 18 12.12 -1.16 -10.16
N ALA A 19 10.84 -1.00 -10.51
CA ALA A 19 9.76 -1.38 -9.63
C ALA A 19 9.73 -2.90 -9.42
N GLY A 20 9.48 -3.31 -8.18
CA GLY A 20 9.21 -4.70 -7.84
C GLY A 20 7.72 -4.89 -7.57
N TYR A 21 7.21 -6.10 -7.83
CA TYR A 21 5.81 -6.45 -7.57
C TYR A 21 5.76 -7.57 -6.52
N LYS A 22 4.80 -7.46 -5.59
CA LYS A 22 4.57 -8.44 -4.53
C LYS A 22 3.08 -8.72 -4.36
N SER A 23 2.71 -9.99 -4.42
CA SER A 23 1.36 -10.43 -4.07
C SER A 23 1.21 -10.48 -2.55
N ILE A 24 0.18 -9.81 -2.04
CA ILE A 24 -0.15 -9.71 -0.62
C ILE A 24 -1.66 -9.87 -0.46
N GLY A 25 -2.07 -11.02 0.08
CA GLY A 25 -3.48 -11.40 0.12
C GLY A 25 -4.10 -11.33 -1.28
N PRO A 26 -5.20 -10.59 -1.48
CA PRO A 26 -5.84 -10.45 -2.78
C PRO A 26 -5.17 -9.42 -3.70
N TRP A 27 -4.15 -8.67 -3.24
CA TRP A 27 -3.60 -7.53 -3.97
C TRP A 27 -2.21 -7.79 -4.52
N THR A 28 -1.93 -7.24 -5.70
CA THR A 28 -0.58 -7.05 -6.24
C THR A 28 -0.10 -5.65 -5.92
N VAL A 29 0.96 -5.54 -5.12
CA VAL A 29 1.55 -4.25 -4.73
C VAL A 29 2.81 -3.99 -5.54
N GLY A 30 2.79 -2.98 -6.40
CA GLY A 30 3.96 -2.42 -7.07
C GLY A 30 4.71 -1.49 -6.13
N VAL A 31 6.01 -1.69 -5.93
CA VAL A 31 6.85 -0.88 -5.05
C VAL A 31 8.09 -0.40 -5.77
N THR A 32 8.38 0.89 -5.62
CA THR A 32 9.55 1.53 -6.23
C THR A 32 10.18 2.56 -5.30
N TYR A 33 11.30 3.14 -5.75
CA TYR A 33 12.08 4.13 -5.03
C TYR A 33 12.57 5.25 -5.93
N GLY A 34 12.33 6.52 -5.56
CA GLY A 34 12.92 7.64 -6.29
C GLY A 34 12.30 9.01 -6.01
N ARG A 35 12.93 10.03 -6.59
CA ARG A 35 12.35 11.37 -6.75
C ARG A 35 11.69 11.41 -8.13
N CYS A 36 10.41 11.09 -8.19
CA CYS A 36 9.65 10.99 -9.43
C CYS A 36 8.25 11.59 -9.28
N SER A 37 7.55 11.70 -10.41
CA SER A 37 6.15 12.11 -10.43
C SER A 37 5.28 10.95 -9.95
N GLN A 38 4.87 11.00 -8.69
CA GLN A 38 4.25 9.85 -8.00
C GLN A 38 2.93 9.38 -8.62
N ASN A 39 2.17 10.25 -9.27
CA ASN A 39 0.90 9.87 -9.90
C ASN A 39 1.17 9.08 -11.17
N GLU A 40 2.00 9.61 -12.06
CA GLU A 40 2.34 8.97 -13.33
C GLU A 40 3.08 7.64 -13.13
N VAL A 41 3.94 7.57 -12.11
CA VAL A 41 4.55 6.28 -11.73
C VAL A 41 3.49 5.32 -11.18
N ALA A 42 2.56 5.77 -10.33
CA ALA A 42 1.50 4.91 -9.84
C ALA A 42 0.60 4.41 -10.99
N ASP A 43 0.21 5.29 -11.91
CA ASP A 43 -0.61 4.96 -13.09
C ASP A 43 0.10 3.91 -13.95
N ALA A 44 1.42 4.07 -14.18
CA ALA A 44 2.21 3.10 -14.93
C ALA A 44 2.30 1.74 -14.23
N LEU A 45 2.51 1.71 -12.90
CA LEU A 45 2.54 0.46 -12.14
C LEU A 45 1.17 -0.24 -12.14
N GLN A 46 0.08 0.53 -12.06
CA GLN A 46 -1.28 0.00 -12.13
C GLN A 46 -1.63 -0.52 -13.52
N ALA A 47 -1.23 0.18 -14.59
CA ALA A 47 -1.36 -0.29 -15.96
C ALA A 47 -0.58 -1.61 -16.21
N ALA A 48 0.50 -1.83 -15.45
CA ALA A 48 1.25 -3.09 -15.44
C ALA A 48 0.67 -4.18 -14.51
N GLY A 49 -0.51 -3.95 -13.91
CA GLY A 49 -1.25 -4.95 -13.13
C GLY A 49 -1.11 -4.84 -11.61
N ALA A 50 -0.57 -3.74 -11.06
CA ALA A 50 -0.62 -3.51 -9.63
C ALA A 50 -2.00 -2.99 -9.19
N ASP A 51 -2.56 -3.56 -8.12
CA ASP A 51 -3.74 -3.02 -7.44
C ASP A 51 -3.40 -1.81 -6.57
N ALA A 52 -2.15 -1.74 -6.08
CA ALA A 52 -1.64 -0.61 -5.33
C ALA A 52 -0.18 -0.29 -5.69
N ALA A 53 0.18 0.99 -5.65
CA ALA A 53 1.53 1.48 -5.91
C ALA A 53 2.12 2.17 -4.68
N VAL A 54 3.36 1.80 -4.33
CA VAL A 54 4.14 2.37 -3.24
C VAL A 54 5.40 3.01 -3.81
N ILE A 55 5.54 4.32 -3.61
CA ILE A 55 6.72 5.07 -4.04
C ILE A 55 7.47 5.53 -2.79
N VAL A 56 8.58 4.88 -2.48
CA VAL A 56 9.48 5.27 -1.39
C VAL A 56 10.39 6.39 -1.88
N LYS A 57 10.52 7.46 -1.10
CA LYS A 57 11.28 8.65 -1.47
C LYS A 57 12.63 8.67 -0.76
N PRO A 58 13.67 9.29 -1.36
CA PRO A 58 14.94 9.51 -0.68
C PRO A 58 14.82 10.29 0.65
N SER A 59 13.73 11.05 0.85
CA SER A 59 13.42 11.74 2.11
C SER A 59 12.96 10.81 3.25
N GLY A 60 12.89 9.50 3.02
CA GLY A 60 12.45 8.50 3.99
C GLY A 60 10.93 8.29 4.04
N SER A 61 10.14 9.23 3.52
CA SER A 61 8.69 9.09 3.38
C SER A 61 8.29 8.23 2.17
N ALA A 62 7.05 7.74 2.16
CA ALA A 62 6.48 7.01 1.05
C ALA A 62 5.08 7.51 0.70
N SER A 63 4.72 7.32 -0.57
CA SER A 63 3.37 7.58 -1.08
C SER A 63 2.71 6.26 -1.46
N ILE A 64 1.46 6.06 -1.03
CA ILE A 64 0.66 4.87 -1.28
C ILE A 64 -0.54 5.29 -2.14
N ARG A 65 -0.68 4.68 -3.30
CA ARG A 65 -1.77 4.91 -4.26
C ARG A 65 -2.53 3.61 -4.48
N GLY A 66 -3.84 3.66 -4.26
CA GLY A 66 -4.74 2.57 -4.63
C GLY A 66 -5.21 2.70 -6.07
N GLY A 67 -5.34 1.56 -6.75
CA GLY A 67 -6.03 1.43 -8.03
C GLY A 67 -7.53 1.19 -7.83
N GLU A 68 -8.18 0.62 -8.85
CA GLU A 68 -9.62 0.34 -8.81
C GLU A 68 -9.98 -0.71 -7.75
N ASN A 69 -9.13 -1.71 -7.55
CA ASN A 69 -9.37 -2.83 -6.63
C ASN A 69 -8.80 -2.62 -5.22
N PHE A 70 -8.31 -1.42 -4.90
CA PHE A 70 -7.67 -1.14 -3.62
C PHE A 70 -8.06 0.22 -3.03
N GLU A 71 -8.88 0.21 -1.98
CA GLU A 71 -9.34 1.42 -1.27
C GLU A 71 -8.86 1.48 0.20
N SER A 72 -7.82 0.70 0.53
CA SER A 72 -7.31 0.56 1.90
C SER A 72 -6.00 1.32 2.15
N ALA A 73 -5.63 2.30 1.31
CA ALA A 73 -4.34 3.00 1.41
C ALA A 73 -4.17 3.72 2.75
N HIS A 74 -5.23 4.34 3.25
CA HIS A 74 -5.23 5.00 4.55
C HIS A 74 -5.05 4.04 5.73
N LEU A 75 -5.59 2.82 5.65
CA LEU A 75 -5.41 1.79 6.68
C LEU A 75 -3.96 1.32 6.72
N VAL A 76 -3.37 1.05 5.56
CA VAL A 76 -1.94 0.72 5.47
C VAL A 76 -1.07 1.85 6.01
N ALA A 77 -1.35 3.10 5.64
CA ALA A 77 -0.55 4.23 6.10
C ALA A 77 -0.61 4.41 7.62
N ARG A 78 -1.75 4.17 8.27
CA ARG A 78 -1.89 4.25 9.74
C ARG A 78 -0.98 3.26 10.48
N GLN A 79 -0.74 2.09 9.90
CA GLN A 79 0.15 1.07 10.47
C GLN A 79 1.64 1.47 10.46
N VAL A 80 2.00 2.54 9.72
CA VAL A 80 3.39 2.99 9.52
C VAL A 80 3.54 4.50 9.70
N SER A 81 2.92 5.04 10.75
CA SER A 81 3.03 6.46 11.14
C SER A 81 2.60 7.42 10.03
N GLY A 82 1.48 7.11 9.37
CA GLY A 82 0.94 7.86 8.26
C GLY A 82 -0.58 8.00 8.28
N GLY A 83 -1.13 8.47 7.18
CA GLY A 83 -2.57 8.63 7.00
C GLY A 83 -2.93 9.14 5.61
N GLY A 84 -4.21 9.42 5.39
CA GLY A 84 -4.73 9.95 4.14
C GLY A 84 -6.11 9.42 3.81
N HIS A 85 -6.38 9.31 2.51
CA HIS A 85 -7.65 8.87 1.94
C HIS A 85 -7.60 7.40 1.48
N PRO A 86 -8.73 6.69 1.41
CA PRO A 86 -8.88 5.36 0.81
C PRO A 86 -7.98 5.04 -0.41
N LYS A 87 -7.94 5.89 -1.43
CA LYS A 87 -7.10 5.68 -2.63
C LYS A 87 -5.74 6.36 -2.61
N ALA A 88 -5.45 7.16 -1.59
CA ALA A 88 -4.33 8.09 -1.61
C ALA A 88 -3.86 8.42 -0.20
N ALA A 89 -2.75 7.81 0.21
CA ALA A 89 -2.18 8.01 1.53
C ALA A 89 -0.67 8.23 1.47
N GLY A 90 -0.11 8.70 2.58
CA GLY A 90 1.32 8.90 2.75
C GLY A 90 1.75 8.51 4.15
N CYS A 91 3.01 8.09 4.27
CA CYS A 91 3.58 7.69 5.55
C CYS A 91 5.06 8.09 5.62
N LYS A 92 5.57 8.17 6.85
CA LYS A 92 7.00 8.24 7.12
C LYS A 92 7.30 7.19 8.18
N PRO A 93 7.83 6.01 7.80
CA PRO A 93 8.16 4.98 8.76
C PRO A 93 9.12 5.51 9.82
N ASP A 94 8.86 5.14 11.08
CA ASP A 94 9.69 5.51 12.23
C ASP A 94 10.83 4.49 12.37
N ILE A 95 11.78 4.56 11.43
CA ILE A 95 12.90 3.61 11.29
C ILE A 95 14.25 4.30 11.02
N TYR A 96 14.28 5.63 11.11
CA TYR A 96 15.48 6.42 10.83
C TYR A 96 15.83 7.22 12.08
N ASP A 97 16.68 6.64 12.92
CA ASP A 97 17.12 7.24 14.17
C ASP A 97 18.33 8.14 13.95
N ASP A 98 19.18 7.78 13.00
CA ASP A 98 20.41 8.52 12.70
C ASP A 98 20.73 8.63 11.20
N MET A 99 21.90 9.22 10.91
CA MET A 99 22.38 9.41 9.54
C MET A 99 22.85 8.13 8.86
N MET A 100 23.24 7.10 9.61
CA MET A 100 23.60 5.80 9.06
C MET A 100 22.36 5.08 8.53
N ASP A 101 21.21 5.24 9.18
CA ASP A 101 19.93 4.71 8.66
C ASP A 101 19.57 5.36 7.32
N TYR A 102 19.75 6.69 7.19
CA TYR A 102 19.55 7.37 5.90
C TYR A 102 20.59 6.95 4.85
N ALA A 103 21.84 6.69 5.24
CA ALA A 103 22.85 6.17 4.33
C ALA A 103 22.49 4.77 3.82
N TYR A 104 22.03 3.87 4.69
CA TYR A 104 21.51 2.56 4.30
C TYR A 104 20.28 2.70 3.41
N HIS A 105 19.35 3.60 3.76
CA HIS A 105 18.17 3.91 2.95
C HIS A 105 18.52 4.31 1.52
N TRP A 106 19.51 5.19 1.33
CA TRP A 106 19.89 5.62 -0.01
C TRP A 106 20.63 4.53 -0.79
N THR A 107 21.53 3.81 -0.15
CA THR A 107 22.35 2.77 -0.81
C THR A 107 21.56 1.51 -1.16
N THR A 108 20.47 1.23 -0.44
CA THR A 108 19.58 0.08 -0.67
C THR A 108 18.25 0.45 -1.32
N GLU A 109 18.12 1.69 -1.80
CA GLU A 109 16.88 2.20 -2.40
C GLU A 109 15.64 2.00 -1.48
N GLY A 110 15.82 2.24 -0.20
CA GLY A 110 14.80 2.21 0.84
C GLY A 110 14.26 0.84 1.18
N GLU A 111 15.11 -0.19 1.11
CA GLU A 111 14.73 -1.58 1.38
C GLU A 111 14.00 -1.75 2.73
N SER A 112 14.52 -1.18 3.82
CA SER A 112 13.89 -1.25 5.15
C SER A 112 12.49 -0.62 5.15
N ALA A 113 12.32 0.54 4.52
CA ALA A 113 11.03 1.20 4.39
C ALA A 113 10.04 0.38 3.56
N LYS A 114 10.48 -0.15 2.41
CA LYS A 114 9.69 -1.05 1.56
C LYS A 114 9.19 -2.24 2.37
N ARG A 115 10.09 -2.89 3.13
CA ARG A 115 9.76 -4.07 3.95
C ARG A 115 8.67 -3.77 4.98
N VAL A 116 8.82 -2.69 5.74
CA VAL A 116 7.85 -2.30 6.78
C VAL A 116 6.49 -1.93 6.17
N ILE A 117 6.48 -1.21 5.05
CA ILE A 117 5.23 -0.87 4.36
C ILE A 117 4.54 -2.14 3.82
N LEU A 118 5.28 -3.05 3.19
CA LEU A 118 4.70 -4.31 2.70
C LEU A 118 4.19 -5.20 3.85
N GLN A 119 4.81 -5.15 5.04
CA GLN A 119 4.26 -5.81 6.22
C GLN A 119 2.93 -5.19 6.67
N ALA A 120 2.79 -3.86 6.61
CA ALA A 120 1.52 -3.20 6.89
C ALA A 120 0.42 -3.61 5.90
N PHE A 121 0.73 -3.79 4.60
CA PHE A 121 -0.22 -4.36 3.65
C PHE A 121 -0.70 -5.75 4.06
N ARG A 122 0.20 -6.62 4.54
CA ARG A 122 -0.17 -7.98 4.99
C ARG A 122 -1.14 -7.94 6.18
N ARG A 123 -0.84 -7.12 7.20
CA ARG A 123 -1.72 -6.98 8.36
C ARG A 123 -3.12 -6.49 7.98
N VAL A 124 -3.21 -5.49 7.10
CA VAL A 124 -4.52 -5.00 6.63
C VAL A 124 -5.25 -6.06 5.81
N ALA A 125 -4.55 -6.87 5.01
CA ALA A 125 -5.17 -7.98 4.29
C ALA A 125 -5.73 -9.05 5.23
N GLU A 126 -4.99 -9.38 6.30
CA GLU A 126 -5.41 -10.30 7.36
C GLU A 126 -6.64 -9.73 8.11
N GLU A 127 -6.57 -8.47 8.57
CA GLU A 127 -7.68 -7.80 9.26
C GLU A 127 -8.99 -7.78 8.45
N LEU A 128 -8.90 -7.57 7.13
CA LEU A 128 -10.08 -7.59 6.25
C LEU A 128 -10.61 -9.01 5.99
N ALA A 129 -9.74 -10.02 5.94
CA ALA A 129 -10.17 -11.41 5.80
C ALA A 129 -10.90 -11.91 7.06
N ASP A 130 -10.41 -11.54 8.24
CA ASP A 130 -11.03 -11.88 9.52
C ASP A 130 -12.38 -11.18 9.71
N ALA A 131 -12.49 -9.90 9.32
CA ALA A 131 -13.75 -9.16 9.37
C ALA A 131 -14.84 -9.79 8.50
N GLY A 132 -14.52 -10.22 7.27
CA GLY A 132 -15.47 -10.90 6.40
C GLY A 132 -15.91 -12.28 6.91
N SER A 133 -15.05 -12.99 7.65
CA SER A 133 -15.36 -14.31 8.22
C SER A 133 -16.30 -14.23 9.43
N ASN A 134 -16.26 -13.13 10.19
CA ASN A 134 -17.13 -12.92 11.36
C ASN A 134 -18.57 -12.53 10.98
N ASP A 135 -18.76 -11.86 9.84
CA ASP A 135 -20.10 -11.52 9.33
C ASP A 135 -20.87 -12.78 8.86
N GLU A 136 -20.18 -13.78 8.32
CA GLU A 136 -20.79 -15.06 7.93
C GLU A 136 -21.25 -15.89 9.14
N GLN A 137 -20.55 -15.82 10.28
CA GLN A 137 -20.91 -16.55 11.49
C GLN A 137 -22.12 -15.95 12.21
N GLN A 138 -22.27 -14.61 12.22
CA GLN A 138 -23.44 -13.95 12.82
C GLN A 138 -24.74 -14.19 12.02
N ALA A 139 -24.66 -14.36 10.70
CA ALA A 139 -25.83 -14.67 9.89
C ALA A 139 -26.38 -16.09 10.15
N THR A 140 -25.52 -17.06 10.51
CA THR A 140 -25.95 -18.44 10.76
C THR A 140 -26.58 -18.68 12.13
N GLU A 141 -26.33 -17.82 13.11
CA GLU A 141 -26.92 -17.94 14.46
C GLU A 141 -28.30 -17.26 14.57
N ALA A 142 -28.61 -16.29 13.71
CA ALA A 142 -29.88 -15.56 13.74
C ALA A 142 -31.08 -16.33 13.13
N ASP A 143 -30.82 -17.32 12.25
CA ASP A 143 -31.87 -18.14 11.62
C ASP A 143 -32.24 -19.40 12.43
N ALA A 144 -31.59 -19.66 13.57
CA ALA A 144 -31.82 -20.85 14.39
C ALA A 144 -32.75 -20.65 15.60
N ASP A 145 -33.21 -19.43 15.89
CA ASP A 145 -33.97 -19.09 17.11
C ASP A 145 -35.43 -18.64 16.84
N SER A 146 -36.03 -19.05 15.71
CA SER A 146 -37.44 -18.70 15.39
C SER A 146 -38.34 -19.89 15.02
N ASP A 147 -38.08 -21.05 15.63
CA ASP A 147 -39.02 -22.19 15.60
C ASP A 147 -39.04 -22.90 16.96
N ASP A 148 -39.72 -22.31 17.96
CA ASP A 148 -40.34 -23.13 19.01
C ASP A 148 -41.57 -22.44 19.64
N GLY A 149 -42.74 -23.06 19.50
CA GLY A 149 -43.74 -23.07 20.56
C GLY A 149 -45.06 -22.33 20.37
N ASP A 150 -45.77 -22.50 19.25
CA ASP A 150 -47.26 -22.48 19.26
C ASP A 150 -47.77 -23.90 19.52
N ASP A 151 -48.01 -24.28 20.78
CA ASP A 151 -49.10 -25.20 21.14
C ASP A 151 -49.37 -25.20 22.66
N ARG A 152 -50.64 -24.92 23.01
CA ARG A 152 -51.41 -25.20 24.26
C ARG A 152 -51.67 -24.08 25.26
#